data_AF-A0A382VGY6-F1
#
_entry.id   AF-A0A382VGY6-F1
#
_cell.length_a   1.000
_cell.length_b   1.000
_cell.length_c   1.000
_cell.angle_alpha   90.00
_cell.angle_beta   90.00
_cell.angle_gamma   90.00
#
_symmetry.space_group_name_H-M   'P 1'
#
loop_
_entity.id
_entity.type
_entity.pdbx_description
1 polymer ?
#
loop_
_entity_poly.entity_id
_entity_poly.type
_entity_poly.pdbx_seq_one_letter_code
_entity_poly.pdbx_strand_id
1 'polypeptide(L)' 'VKTLLILRHAKSSWNNLDLPDYDRPLNKRGKRDAPRMGDFLRHQDLVPDL' A
#
# COMPACT_ATOMS: atom_id res chain seq x y z
N VAL A 1 -6.19 13.01 -21.33
CA VAL A 1 -6.50 13.46 -19.95
C VAL A 1 -5.43 12.89 -19.03
N LYS A 2 -4.96 13.63 -18.03
CA LYS A 2 -4.02 13.13 -17.02
C LYS A 2 -4.75 12.91 -15.71
N THR A 3 -4.44 11.82 -15.01
CA THR A 3 -5.05 11.44 -13.73
C THR A 3 -3.96 11.31 -12.68
N LEU A 4 -4.15 11.92 -11.51
CA LEU A 4 -3.26 11.77 -10.37
C LEU A 4 -3.94 10.89 -9.32
N LEU A 5 -3.30 9.77 -8.97
CA LEU A 5 -3.76 8.86 -7.92
C LEU A 5 -3.00 9.14 -6.63
N ILE A 6 -3.72 9.52 -5.56
CA ILE A 6 -3.13 9.77 -4.25
C ILE A 6 -3.58 8.67 -3.30
N LEU A 7 -2.64 7.88 -2.80
CA LEU A 7 -2.90 6.76 -1.89
C LEU A 7 -2.00 6.87 -0.65
N ARG A 8 -2.42 6.21 0.43
CA ARG A 8 -1.55 5.95 1.58
C ARG A 8 -0.93 4.56 1.47
N HIS A 9 0.27 4.39 2.03
CA HIS A 9 0.88 3.07 2.16
C HIS A 9 0.00 2.14 3.03
N ALA A 10 0.08 0.83 2.78
CA ALA A 10 -0.57 -0.16 3.62
C ALA A 10 0.08 -0.21 5.02
N LYS A 11 -0.68 -0.59 6.04
CA LYS A 11 -0.24 -0.44 7.45
C LYS A 11 1.05 -1.22 7.75
N SER A 12 2.09 -0.50 8.16
CA SER A 12 3.37 -1.05 8.63
C SER A 12 3.25 -1.71 10.01
N SER A 13 4.23 -2.55 10.31
CA SER A 13 4.42 -3.23 11.60
C SER A 13 5.34 -2.42 12.51
N TRP A 14 5.00 -2.40 13.78
CA TRP A 14 5.78 -1.76 14.86
C TRP A 14 6.28 -2.78 15.90
N ASN A 15 6.22 -4.08 15.57
CA ASN A 15 6.61 -5.16 16.49
C ASN A 15 8.12 -5.16 16.80
N ASN A 16 8.94 -4.63 15.89
CA ASN A 16 10.36 -4.38 16.14
C ASN A 16 10.57 -2.87 16.12
N LEU A 17 11.00 -2.32 17.26
CA LEU A 17 11.20 -0.89 17.45
C LEU A 17 12.54 -0.42 16.89
N ASP A 18 13.53 -1.31 16.78
CA ASP A 18 14.89 -1.00 16.31
C ASP A 18 14.98 -0.90 14.78
N LEU A 19 13.92 -1.25 14.05
CA LEU A 19 13.88 -1.13 12.60
C LEU A 19 13.73 0.35 12.18
N PRO A 20 14.56 0.83 11.25
CA PRO A 20 14.32 2.09 10.55
C PRO A 20 12.96 2.07 9.85
N ASP A 21 12.34 3.24 9.70
CA ASP A 21 10.99 3.36 9.13
C ASP A 21 10.87 2.78 7.72
N TYR A 22 11.91 2.94 6.89
CA TYR A 22 11.94 2.40 5.52
C TYR A 22 11.89 0.86 5.49
N ASP A 23 12.51 0.20 6.47
CA ASP A 23 12.62 -1.26 6.53
C ASP A 23 11.42 -1.92 7.23
N ARG A 24 10.46 -1.12 7.72
CA ARG A 24 9.31 -1.67 8.45
C ARG A 24 8.43 -2.52 7.53
N PRO A 25 8.24 -3.82 7.82
CA PRO A 25 7.38 -4.67 7.01
C PRO A 25 5.90 -4.35 7.25
N LEU A 26 5.02 -4.81 6.36
CA LEU A 26 3.57 -4.74 6.58
C LEU A 26 3.13 -5.63 7.75
N ASN A 27 2.21 -5.15 8.58
CA ASN A 27 1.55 -5.98 9.59
C ASN A 27 0.44 -6.85 8.97
N LYS A 28 -0.23 -7.69 9.80
CA LYS A 28 -1.33 -8.57 9.34
C LYS A 28 -2.45 -7.80 8.60
N ARG A 29 -2.80 -6.60 9.09
CA ARG A 29 -3.78 -5.73 8.44
C ARG A 29 -3.25 -5.17 7.12
N GLY A 30 -2.01 -4.67 7.09
CA GLY A 30 -1.37 -4.16 5.88
C GLY A 30 -1.29 -5.20 4.77
N LYS A 31 -0.87 -6.43 5.08
CA LYS A 31 -0.81 -7.54 4.12
C LYS A 31 -2.16 -7.91 3.52
N ARG A 32 -3.25 -7.76 4.29
CA ARG A 32 -4.61 -8.01 3.82
C ARG A 32 -5.19 -6.84 3.03
N ASP A 33 -4.92 -5.61 3.46
CA ASP A 33 -5.52 -4.40 2.87
C ASP A 33 -4.80 -3.99 1.57
N ALA A 34 -3.49 -4.26 1.43
CA ALA A 34 -2.71 -3.95 0.23
C ALA A 34 -3.27 -4.58 -1.08
N PRO A 35 -3.49 -5.91 -1.16
CA PRO A 35 -4.02 -6.51 -2.39
C PRO A 35 -5.44 -6.03 -2.71
N ARG A 36 -6.28 -5.77 -1.69
CA ARG A 36 -7.64 -5.25 -1.91
C ARG A 36 -7.65 -3.89 -2.60
N MET A 37 -6.69 -3.02 -2.27
CA MET A 37 -6.55 -1.73 -2.96
C MET A 37 -6.09 -1.94 -4.41
N GLY A 38 -5.15 -2.86 -4.64
CA GLY A 38 -4.73 -3.23 -6.00
C GLY A 38 -5.88 -3.77 -6.85
N ASP A 39 -6.70 -4.65 -6.28
CA ASP A 39 -7.89 -5.18 -6.93
C ASP A 39 -8.89 -4.06 -7.21
N PHE A 40 -9.16 -3.17 -6.25
CA PHE A 40 -10.05 -2.02 -6.46
C PHE A 40 -9.59 -1.15 -7.63
N LEU A 41 -8.31 -0.76 -7.67
CA LEU A 41 -7.76 0.05 -8.77
C LEU A 41 -7.93 -0.64 -10.12
N ARG A 42 -7.66 -1.95 -10.19
CA ARG A 42 -7.86 -2.75 -11.41
C ARG A 42 -9.32 -2.75 -11.87
N HIS A 43 -10.28 -2.95 -10.96
CA HIS A 43 -11.71 -2.92 -11.30
C HIS A 43 -12.22 -1.55 -11.74
N GLN A 44 -11.45 -0.48 -11.50
CA GLN A 44 -11.77 0.88 -11.93
C GLN A 44 -10.97 1.30 -13.17
N ASP A 45 -10.24 0.39 -13.79
CA ASP A 45 -9.31 0.67 -14.90
C ASP A 45 -8.28 1.77 -14.57
N LEU A 46 -7.92 1.90 -13.28
CA LEU A 46 -6.92 2.85 -12.79
C LEU A 46 -5.57 2.16 -12.70
N VAL A 47 -4.76 2.28 -13.77
CA VAL A 47 -3.41 1.71 -13.84
C VAL A 47 -2.38 2.84 -13.69
N PRO A 48 -1.64 2.91 -12.56
CA PRO A 48 -0.55 3.86 -12.42
C PRO A 48 0.59 3.55 -13.39
N ASP A 49 1.21 4.60 -13.93
CA ASP A 49 2.49 4.48 -14.63
C ASP A 49 3.60 4.11 -13.60
N LEU A 50 4.57 3.29 -14.03
CA LEU A 50 5.73 2.88 -13.21
C LEU A 50 6.80 3.97 -13.15
#